data_AF-A0A218WZX1-F1
#
_entry.id   AF-A0A218WZX1-F1
#
_cell.length_a   1.000
_cell.length_b   1.000
_cell.length_c   1.000
_cell.angle_alpha   90.00
_cell.angle_beta   90.00
_cell.angle_gamma   90.00
#
_symmetry.space_group_name_H-M   'P 1'
#
loop_
_entity.id
_entity.type
_entity.pdbx_description
1 polymer ?
#
loop_
_entity_poly.entity_id
_entity_poly.type
_entity_poly.pdbx_seq_one_letter_code
_entity_poly.pdbx_strand_id
1 'polypeptide(L)'
;MALLVPGGVGSARITVPASARLSRRFRTLASLNAPPKDSVSWVEATSSFFEGDSRPIMLFDGVCNLCNGGVRFVRANDRNRRIRFEALQSEAGRNLLRRSGREPDDISSVVLVEKDRSATST
;
A
#
# COMPACT_ATOMS: atom_id res chain seq x y z
N MET A 1 -8.92 -54.29 -58.19
CA MET A 1 -7.98 -55.43 -58.08
C MET A 1 -6.76 -54.95 -57.32
N ALA A 2 -6.42 -55.65 -56.24
CA ALA A 2 -5.41 -55.28 -55.26
C ALA A 2 -3.98 -55.33 -55.82
N LEU A 3 -3.05 -54.69 -55.11
CA LEU A 3 -1.81 -55.25 -54.51
C LEU A 3 -0.91 -54.05 -54.08
N LEU A 4 -0.85 -53.71 -52.77
CA LEU A 4 0.17 -54.15 -51.77
C LEU A 4 1.59 -53.56 -51.98
N VAL A 5 1.90 -52.43 -51.30
CA VAL A 5 2.79 -52.23 -50.09
C VAL A 5 4.12 -53.05 -50.03
N PRO A 6 5.24 -52.69 -49.32
CA PRO A 6 5.59 -51.53 -48.43
C PRO A 6 7.00 -50.91 -48.63
N GLY A 7 7.29 -49.83 -47.88
CA GLY A 7 8.65 -49.54 -47.35
C GLY A 7 8.92 -48.04 -47.21
N GLY A 8 9.31 -47.46 -46.08
CA GLY A 8 9.68 -48.00 -44.78
C GLY A 8 9.74 -46.84 -43.77
N VAL A 9 9.55 -47.21 -42.51
CA VAL A 9 9.59 -46.37 -41.31
C VAL A 9 10.99 -45.83 -41.04
N GLY A 10 11.11 -44.50 -40.89
CA GLY A 10 12.33 -43.82 -40.47
C GLY A 10 12.04 -42.83 -39.34
N SER A 11 11.93 -43.32 -38.12
CA SER A 11 11.90 -42.50 -36.90
C SER A 11 13.32 -41.98 -36.63
N ALA A 12 13.67 -40.82 -37.19
CA ALA A 12 14.93 -40.16 -36.88
C ALA A 12 14.78 -39.36 -35.57
N ARG A 13 15.26 -39.96 -34.47
CA ARG A 13 15.45 -39.27 -33.20
C ARG A 13 16.54 -38.22 -33.38
N ILE A 14 16.16 -36.95 -33.40
CA ILE A 14 17.14 -35.86 -33.33
C ILE A 14 17.56 -35.72 -31.87
N THR A 15 18.77 -36.19 -31.59
CA THR A 15 19.53 -35.95 -30.36
C THR A 15 19.85 -34.46 -30.26
N VAL A 16 19.33 -33.80 -29.23
CA VAL A 16 19.71 -32.41 -28.90
C VAL A 16 21.10 -32.45 -28.26
N PRO A 17 22.14 -31.82 -28.85
CA PRO A 17 23.44 -31.73 -28.20
C PRO A 17 23.32 -30.75 -27.03
N ALA A 18 23.71 -31.25 -25.86
CA ALA A 18 23.94 -30.43 -24.70
C ALA A 18 25.14 -29.51 -24.94
N SER A 19 24.97 -28.26 -24.49
CA SER A 19 26.03 -27.33 -24.11
C SER A 19 26.55 -26.36 -25.18
N ALA A 20 26.38 -25.09 -24.78
CA ALA A 20 27.32 -24.00 -24.93
C ALA A 20 27.28 -23.21 -26.25
N ARG A 21 26.56 -22.09 -26.19
CA ARG A 21 27.21 -20.78 -26.02
C ARG A 21 26.19 -19.78 -25.49
N LEU A 22 26.22 -19.62 -24.17
CA LEU A 22 25.49 -18.59 -23.43
C LEU A 22 26.03 -17.22 -23.89
N SER A 23 25.36 -16.62 -24.87
CA SER A 23 25.64 -15.25 -25.30
C SER A 23 25.31 -14.30 -24.16
N ARG A 24 26.37 -13.82 -23.50
CA ARG A 24 26.33 -12.65 -22.62
C ARG A 24 25.67 -11.49 -23.36
N ARG A 25 24.45 -11.14 -22.97
CA ARG A 25 24.08 -9.73 -22.86
C ARG A 25 23.44 -9.49 -21.52
N PHE A 26 24.24 -8.83 -20.68
CA PHE A 26 23.84 -8.01 -19.56
C PHE A 26 22.43 -7.45 -19.76
N ARG A 27 21.43 -8.08 -19.15
CA ARG A 27 20.39 -7.29 -18.54
C ARG A 27 20.94 -6.99 -17.17
N THR A 28 21.45 -5.76 -17.05
CA THR A 28 21.55 -5.03 -15.80
C THR A 28 20.59 -5.65 -14.78
N LEU A 29 21.13 -6.31 -13.76
CA LEU A 29 20.45 -6.36 -12.48
C LEU A 29 20.12 -4.90 -12.23
N ALA A 30 18.86 -4.52 -12.46
CA ALA A 30 18.34 -3.34 -11.85
C ALA A 30 18.68 -3.55 -10.39
N SER A 31 19.67 -2.81 -9.91
CA SER A 31 19.74 -2.44 -8.53
C SER A 31 18.36 -1.87 -8.27
N LEU A 32 17.45 -2.72 -7.80
CA LEU A 32 16.30 -2.28 -7.06
C LEU A 32 16.95 -1.61 -5.87
N ASN A 33 17.25 -0.33 -6.03
CA ASN A 33 17.65 0.50 -4.93
C ASN A 33 16.59 0.21 -3.88
N ALA A 34 17.04 -0.37 -2.77
CA ALA A 34 16.17 -0.59 -1.64
C ALA A 34 15.42 0.73 -1.38
N PRO A 35 14.11 0.69 -1.09
CA PRO A 35 13.39 1.90 -0.74
C PRO A 35 14.16 2.62 0.37
N PRO A 36 14.21 3.96 0.35
CA PRO A 36 14.93 4.72 1.37
C PRO A 36 14.51 4.22 2.75
N LYS A 37 15.49 3.98 3.64
CA LYS A 37 15.24 3.79 5.08
C LYS A 37 14.23 4.85 5.50
N ASP A 38 13.09 4.40 6.04
CA ASP A 38 11.99 5.13 6.71
C ASP A 38 10.60 4.62 6.29
N SER A 39 10.51 3.73 5.28
CA SER A 39 9.29 2.98 4.96
C SER A 39 9.03 1.87 6.00
N VAL A 40 8.86 2.23 7.26
CA VAL A 40 8.03 1.43 8.15
C VAL A 40 6.69 1.28 7.44
N SER A 41 6.16 0.07 7.39
CA SER A 41 4.78 -0.20 6.99
C SER A 41 3.86 0.47 8.00
N TRP A 42 3.69 1.79 7.93
CA TRP A 42 2.86 2.55 8.85
C TRP A 42 1.40 2.09 8.77
N VAL A 43 1.01 1.44 7.68
CA VAL A 43 -0.27 0.72 7.55
C VAL A 43 -0.36 -0.46 8.52
N GLU A 44 0.69 -1.28 8.63
CA GLU A 44 0.74 -2.41 9.56
C GLU A 44 0.91 -1.94 11.00
N ALA A 45 1.83 -1.00 11.25
CA ALA A 45 2.09 -0.45 12.58
C ALA A 45 0.87 0.26 13.20
N THR A 46 -0.06 0.75 12.37
CA THR A 46 -1.30 1.40 12.82
C THR A 46 -2.55 0.55 12.57
N SER A 47 -2.41 -0.70 12.13
CA SER A 47 -3.55 -1.60 11.92
C SER A 47 -4.30 -1.88 13.24
N SER A 48 -3.56 -1.90 14.36
CA SER A 48 -4.08 -2.06 15.72
C SER A 48 -5.08 -0.98 16.13
N PHE A 49 -5.00 0.25 15.60
CA PHE A 49 -5.99 1.30 15.86
C PHE A 49 -7.39 0.98 15.31
N PHE A 50 -7.48 -0.03 14.43
CA PHE A 50 -8.73 -0.48 13.82
C PHE A 50 -9.17 -1.88 14.28
N GLU A 51 -8.49 -2.44 15.28
CA GLU A 51 -8.91 -3.68 15.94
C GLU A 51 -10.09 -3.40 16.87
N GLY A 52 -11.18 -4.17 16.73
CA GLY A 52 -12.39 -3.98 17.53
C GLY A 52 -13.24 -2.75 17.16
N ASP A 53 -12.70 -1.79 16.39
CA ASP A 53 -13.42 -0.62 15.92
C ASP A 53 -12.89 -0.13 14.55
N SER A 54 -13.67 -0.37 13.50
CA SER A 54 -13.30 -0.02 12.12
C SER A 54 -13.68 1.39 11.69
N ARG A 55 -14.28 2.20 12.60
CA ARG A 55 -14.71 3.57 12.26
C ARG A 55 -13.53 4.43 11.83
N PRO A 56 -13.68 5.33 10.84
CA PRO A 56 -12.62 6.24 10.46
C PRO A 56 -12.20 7.16 11.62
N ILE A 57 -10.93 7.56 11.62
CA ILE A 57 -10.35 8.49 12.59
C ILE A 57 -10.06 9.80 11.87
N MET A 58 -10.70 10.88 12.31
CA MET A 58 -10.44 12.24 11.88
C MET A 58 -9.32 12.83 12.76
N LEU A 59 -8.17 13.06 12.14
CA LEU A 59 -7.06 13.78 12.73
C LEU A 59 -7.27 15.30 12.58
N PHE A 60 -6.96 16.06 13.62
CA PHE A 60 -7.11 17.51 13.61
C PHE A 60 -6.03 18.21 14.43
N ASP A 61 -5.72 19.45 14.06
CA ASP A 61 -4.88 20.34 14.86
C ASP A 61 -5.68 20.89 16.07
N GLY A 62 -5.30 20.46 17.28
CA GLY A 62 -5.92 20.89 18.53
C GLY A 62 -5.62 22.34 18.97
N VAL A 63 -4.60 23.00 18.40
CA VAL A 63 -4.30 24.42 18.69
C VAL A 63 -4.95 25.37 17.67
N CYS A 64 -5.37 24.86 16.52
CA CYS A 64 -6.06 25.65 15.49
C CYS A 64 -7.55 25.83 15.81
N ASN A 65 -7.97 27.09 15.98
CA ASN A 65 -9.38 27.42 16.25
C ASN A 65 -10.33 27.01 15.12
N LEU A 66 -9.90 27.09 13.86
CA LEU A 66 -10.70 26.68 12.71
C LEU A 66 -10.92 25.16 12.68
N CYS A 67 -9.86 24.37 12.89
CA CYS A 67 -9.93 22.90 12.96
C CYS A 67 -10.83 22.46 14.12
N ASN A 68 -10.67 23.08 15.28
CA ASN A 68 -11.53 22.85 16.44
C ASN A 68 -13.01 23.20 16.15
N GLY A 69 -13.28 24.28 15.40
CA GLY A 69 -14.61 24.62 14.92
C GLY A 69 -15.19 23.54 14.00
N GLY A 70 -14.40 23.05 13.04
CA GLY A 70 -14.78 21.96 12.14
C GLY A 70 -15.10 20.66 12.89
N VAL A 71 -14.26 20.24 13.84
CA VAL A 71 -14.51 19.05 14.68
C VAL A 71 -15.80 19.19 15.48
N ARG A 72 -16.08 20.36 16.06
CA ARG A 72 -17.34 20.61 16.78
C ARG A 72 -18.55 20.47 15.85
N PHE A 73 -18.46 21.01 14.63
CA PHE A 73 -19.52 20.87 13.63
C PHE A 73 -19.75 19.40 13.25
N VAL A 74 -18.69 18.67 12.91
CA VAL A 74 -18.80 17.25 12.54
C VAL A 74 -19.37 16.43 13.70
N ARG A 75 -18.89 16.65 14.92
CA ARG A 75 -19.39 15.94 16.12
C ARG A 75 -20.85 16.25 16.44
N ALA A 76 -21.31 17.48 16.18
CA ALA A 76 -22.71 17.85 16.34
C ALA A 76 -23.62 17.18 15.30
N ASN A 77 -23.10 16.89 14.11
CA ASN A 77 -23.85 16.30 13.00
C ASN A 77 -23.72 14.76 12.91
N ASP A 78 -22.68 14.16 13.49
CA ASP A 78 -22.46 12.72 13.52
C ASP A 78 -23.27 12.02 14.63
N ARG A 79 -24.60 11.96 14.44
CA ARG A 79 -25.55 11.41 15.42
C ARG A 79 -25.29 9.94 15.79
N ASN A 80 -24.76 9.17 14.84
CA ASN A 80 -24.50 7.75 15.02
C ASN A 80 -23.07 7.47 15.48
N ARG A 81 -22.28 8.51 15.80
CA ARG A 81 -20.87 8.41 16.22
C ARG A 81 -20.08 7.54 15.24
N ARG A 82 -20.19 7.79 13.94
CA ARG A 82 -19.49 7.05 12.90
C ARG A 82 -18.01 7.43 12.78
N ILE A 83 -17.61 8.57 13.34
CA ILE A 83 -16.25 9.11 13.23
C ILE A 83 -15.60 9.18 14.62
N ARG A 84 -14.34 8.77 14.70
CA ARG A 84 -13.47 8.95 15.87
C ARG A 84 -12.60 10.18 15.66
N PHE A 85 -12.16 10.84 16.72
CA PHE A 85 -11.36 12.07 16.61
C PHE A 85 -10.06 11.89 17.40
N GLU A 86 -8.94 12.31 16.81
CA GLU A 86 -7.61 12.23 17.42
C GLU A 86 -6.82 13.50 17.12
N ALA A 87 -6.11 14.04 18.11
CA ALA A 87 -5.34 15.26 17.94
C ALA A 87 -3.99 14.93 17.27
N LEU A 88 -3.57 15.72 16.27
CA LEU A 88 -2.28 15.53 15.59
C LEU A 88 -1.09 15.63 16.54
N GLN A 89 -1.23 16.37 17.64
CA GLN A 89 -0.20 16.55 18.66
C GLN A 89 0.05 15.30 19.51
N SER A 90 -0.89 14.33 19.54
CA SER A 90 -0.73 13.11 20.33
C SER A 90 0.22 12.12 19.62
N GLU A 91 0.83 11.21 20.39
CA GLU A 91 1.67 10.16 19.80
C GLU A 91 0.89 9.30 18.80
N ALA A 92 -0.38 8.98 19.12
CA ALA A 92 -1.29 8.26 18.23
C ALA A 92 -1.56 9.05 16.95
N GLY A 93 -1.86 10.35 17.06
CA GLY A 93 -2.11 11.23 15.92
C GLY A 93 -0.90 11.32 14.99
N ARG A 94 0.31 11.49 15.53
CA ARG A 94 1.56 11.51 14.75
C ARG A 94 1.81 10.19 14.02
N ASN A 95 1.55 9.06 14.67
CA ASN A 95 1.70 7.74 14.04
C ASN A 95 0.68 7.52 12.92
N LEU A 96 -0.57 7.94 13.12
CA LEU A 96 -1.63 7.88 12.11
C LEU A 96 -1.36 8.87 10.95
N LEU A 97 -0.74 10.01 11.20
CA LEU A 97 -0.37 10.98 10.19
C LEU A 97 0.75 10.44 9.27
N ARG A 98 1.77 9.80 9.84
CA ARG A 98 2.83 9.12 9.06
C ARG A 98 2.28 8.06 8.11
N ARG A 99 1.24 7.33 8.54
CA ARG A 99 0.52 6.39 7.67
C ARG A 99 -0.09 7.05 6.44
N SER A 100 -0.51 8.31 6.53
CA SER A 100 -1.05 9.05 5.39
C SER A 100 0.03 9.59 4.44
N GLY A 101 1.32 9.29 4.71
CA GLY A 101 2.45 9.79 3.91
C GLY A 101 2.79 11.25 4.20
N ARG A 102 2.33 11.78 5.34
CA ARG A 102 2.58 13.15 5.80
C ARG A 102 3.63 13.18 6.90
N GLU A 103 4.35 14.29 6.96
CA GLU A 103 5.30 14.54 8.05
C GLU A 103 4.55 14.67 9.39
N PRO A 104 5.09 14.17 10.51
CA PRO A 104 4.46 14.22 11.83
C PRO A 104 4.09 15.62 12.32
N ASP A 105 4.78 16.62 11.78
CA ASP A 105 4.65 18.03 12.15
C ASP A 105 3.91 18.83 11.06
N ASP A 106 3.35 18.14 10.05
CA ASP A 106 2.43 18.72 9.07
C ASP A 106 1.09 19.01 9.74
N ILE A 107 1.01 20.18 10.36
CA ILE A 107 -0.18 20.72 11.06
C ILE A 107 -1.23 21.29 10.10
N SER A 108 -1.12 21.04 8.79
CA SER A 108 -2.08 21.55 7.82
C SER A 108 -3.30 20.62 7.68
N SER A 109 -4.47 21.23 7.88
CA SER A 109 -5.82 20.70 7.66
C SER A 109 -6.27 19.51 8.54
N VAL A 110 -7.44 18.97 8.19
CA VAL A 110 -8.07 17.81 8.81
C VAL A 110 -7.79 16.60 7.92
N VAL A 111 -7.35 15.49 8.50
CA VAL A 111 -7.02 14.25 7.77
C VAL A 111 -7.97 13.15 8.20
N LEU A 112 -8.55 12.41 7.25
CA LEU A 112 -9.38 11.25 7.55
C LEU A 112 -8.59 9.96 7.28
N VAL A 113 -8.37 9.18 8.33
CA VAL A 113 -7.69 7.88 8.24
C VAL A 113 -8.74 6.78 8.37
N GLU A 114 -8.82 5.95 7.34
CA GLU A 114 -9.66 4.76 7.29
C GLU A 114 -8.79 3.50 7.43
N LYS A 115 -9.43 2.37 7.76
CA LYS A 115 -8.74 1.08 7.93
C LYS A 115 -7.93 0.67 6.70
N ASP A 116 -8.44 0.96 5.50
CA ASP A 116 -7.84 0.49 4.24
C ASP A 116 -7.31 1.64 3.37
N ARG A 117 -7.57 2.92 3.74
CA ARG A 117 -7.20 4.11 2.96
C ARG A 117 -6.96 5.31 3.87
N SER A 118 -6.21 6.30 3.38
CA SER A 118 -6.17 7.63 4.00
C SER A 118 -6.66 8.65 2.97
N ALA A 119 -7.60 9.52 3.36
CA ALA A 119 -8.11 10.60 2.55
C ALA A 119 -7.73 11.93 3.23
N THR A 120 -7.02 12.80 2.53
CA THR A 120 -6.79 14.16 3.04
C THR A 120 -7.79 15.13 2.40
N SER A 121 -8.46 15.95 3.21
CA SER A 121 -9.08 17.18 2.72
C SER A 121 -8.05 18.32 2.79
N THR A 122 -7.65 18.85 1.63
CA THR A 122 -6.86 20.10 1.53
C THR A 122 -7.74 21.31 1.74
#